data_AF-A0A923Q2S8-F1
#
_entry.id   AF-A0A923Q2S8-F1
#
_cell.length_a   1.000
_cell.length_b   1.000
_cell.length_c   1.000
_cell.angle_alpha   90.00
_cell.angle_beta   90.00
_cell.angle_gamma   90.00
#
_symmetry.space_group_name_H-M   'P 1'
#
loop_
_entity.id
_entity.type
_entity.pdbx_description
1 polymer ?
#
loop_
_entity_poly.entity_id
_entity_poly.type
_entity_poly.pdbx_seq_one_letter_code
_entity_poly.pdbx_strand_id
1 'polypeptide(L)'
;MINWDEFEHIHVIRKLKQILGAWWNIDVIFTDECGQIRGFDQEKTQFSNPAVAMLMQKETAKSSIGEMVSKTIDDLRTSQNRYSLRKWDMVGFDVGIFPILIQNDFVGTVVATGFFREQTAAPRLEEIRERLAAFGMSADTIDKCLSKLKYLEEQDRLHFCEVCELVAQEIVTLHLEITSREDRIKELNKELGNRFKYDNMIGKSKPMQSLYSLMDKIKTADSTV
;
A
#
# COMPACT_ATOMS: atom_id res chain seq x y z
N MET A 1 8.15 10.68 -3.37
CA MET A 1 6.71 10.43 -3.58
C MET A 1 6.54 8.93 -3.78
N ILE A 2 5.64 8.28 -3.04
CA ILE A 2 5.48 6.82 -3.10
C ILE A 2 4.89 6.39 -4.44
N ASN A 3 5.48 5.38 -5.07
CA ASN A 3 4.91 4.73 -6.25
C ASN A 3 3.95 3.61 -5.83
N TRP A 4 2.65 3.92 -5.76
CA TRP A 4 1.62 2.99 -5.29
C TRP A 4 1.37 1.81 -6.23
N ASP A 5 1.71 1.95 -7.52
CA ASP A 5 1.48 0.91 -8.52
C ASP A 5 2.46 -0.27 -8.36
N GLU A 6 3.63 -0.03 -7.77
CA GLU A 6 4.62 -1.08 -7.50
C GLU A 6 4.15 -2.06 -6.42
N PHE A 7 3.29 -1.62 -5.51
CA PHE A 7 2.86 -2.42 -4.35
C PHE A 7 2.05 -3.65 -4.74
N GLU A 8 1.30 -3.60 -5.82
CA GLU A 8 0.50 -4.73 -6.28
C GLU A 8 1.36 -5.87 -6.84
N HIS A 9 2.56 -5.56 -7.33
CA HIS A 9 3.50 -6.55 -7.87
C HIS A 9 4.32 -7.26 -6.80
N ILE A 10 4.32 -6.74 -5.56
CA ILE A 10 5.12 -7.29 -4.46
C ILE A 10 4.56 -8.63 -4.01
N HIS A 11 5.39 -9.66 -4.10
CA HIS A 11 4.99 -11.03 -3.78
C HIS A 11 4.43 -11.18 -2.35
N VAL A 12 5.05 -10.51 -1.37
CA VAL A 12 4.62 -10.54 0.03
C VAL A 12 3.23 -9.95 0.19
N ILE A 13 2.99 -8.73 -0.33
CA ILE A 13 1.67 -8.07 -0.27
C ILE A 13 0.60 -8.93 -0.95
N ARG A 14 0.87 -9.48 -2.14
CA ARG A 14 -0.07 -10.39 -2.80
C ARG A 14 -0.38 -11.62 -1.95
N LYS A 15 0.62 -12.17 -1.27
CA LYS A 15 0.43 -13.35 -0.41
C LYS A 15 -0.42 -13.00 0.83
N LEU A 16 -0.19 -11.85 1.44
CA LEU A 16 -0.99 -11.35 2.57
C LEU A 16 -2.44 -11.09 2.13
N LYS A 17 -2.65 -10.44 0.97
CA LYS A 17 -3.99 -10.28 0.38
C LYS A 17 -4.67 -11.63 0.11
N GLN A 18 -3.92 -12.62 -0.39
CA GLN A 18 -4.44 -13.97 -0.61
C GLN A 18 -4.85 -14.65 0.70
N ILE A 19 -4.07 -14.48 1.78
CA ILE A 19 -4.40 -15.02 3.11
C ILE A 19 -5.68 -14.36 3.64
N LEU A 20 -5.76 -13.02 3.57
CA LEU A 20 -6.94 -12.26 4.02
C LEU A 20 -8.21 -12.67 3.27
N GLY A 21 -8.11 -12.84 1.95
CA GLY A 21 -9.21 -13.33 1.11
C GLY A 21 -9.59 -14.78 1.42
N ALA A 22 -8.61 -15.67 1.58
CA ALA A 22 -8.87 -17.10 1.82
C ALA A 22 -9.46 -17.38 3.21
N TRP A 23 -8.94 -16.74 4.25
CA TRP A 23 -9.35 -17.00 5.63
C TRP A 23 -10.64 -16.25 5.97
N TRP A 24 -10.74 -14.97 5.60
CA TRP A 24 -11.84 -14.12 6.04
C TRP A 24 -12.71 -13.55 4.92
N ASN A 25 -12.36 -13.78 3.65
CA ASN A 25 -13.03 -13.16 2.50
C ASN A 25 -13.01 -11.62 2.59
N ILE A 26 -11.91 -11.07 3.12
CA ILE A 26 -11.68 -9.64 3.30
C ILE A 26 -10.75 -9.15 2.19
N ASP A 27 -11.09 -8.02 1.60
CA ASP A 27 -10.30 -7.37 0.58
C ASP A 27 -9.57 -6.16 1.14
N VAL A 28 -8.33 -5.95 0.65
CA VAL A 28 -7.47 -4.84 1.06
C VAL A 28 -7.21 -3.90 -0.10
N ILE A 29 -7.50 -2.63 0.14
CA ILE A 29 -7.24 -1.51 -0.76
C ILE A 29 -6.29 -0.51 -0.08
N PHE A 30 -5.67 0.35 -0.88
CA PHE A 30 -4.77 1.38 -0.38
C PHE A 30 -5.33 2.75 -0.68
N THR A 31 -5.07 3.71 0.20
CA THR A 31 -5.33 5.13 -0.05
C THR A 31 -4.06 5.95 0.14
N ASP A 32 -3.93 7.04 -0.60
CA ASP A 32 -2.88 8.03 -0.36
C ASP A 32 -3.18 8.93 0.85
N GLU A 33 -2.30 9.90 1.07
CA GLU A 33 -2.42 10.93 2.11
C GLU A 33 -3.70 11.78 2.02
N CYS A 34 -4.29 11.88 0.82
CA CYS A 34 -5.53 12.62 0.57
C CYS A 34 -6.77 11.71 0.65
N GLY A 35 -6.61 10.43 0.98
CA GLY A 35 -7.71 9.46 1.00
C GLY A 35 -8.14 8.98 -0.39
N GLN A 36 -7.42 9.31 -1.46
CA GLN A 36 -7.72 8.77 -2.79
C GLN A 36 -7.24 7.33 -2.87
N ILE A 37 -8.06 6.45 -3.45
CA ILE A 37 -7.71 5.05 -3.63
C ILE A 37 -6.56 4.92 -4.64
N ARG A 38 -5.53 4.13 -4.29
CA ARG A 38 -4.32 3.88 -5.08
C ARG A 38 -4.00 2.39 -5.14
N GLY A 39 -3.07 2.01 -6.03
CA GLY A 39 -2.56 0.64 -6.13
C GLY A 39 -3.66 -0.37 -6.49
N PHE A 40 -4.56 0.06 -7.38
CA PHE A 40 -5.71 -0.70 -7.87
C PHE A 40 -5.84 -0.51 -9.38
N ASP A 41 -5.66 -1.59 -10.13
CA ASP A 41 -6.01 -1.66 -11.55
C ASP A 41 -7.44 -2.23 -11.69
N GLN A 42 -8.36 -1.42 -12.23
CA GLN A 42 -9.77 -1.78 -12.39
C GLN A 42 -9.99 -3.05 -13.23
N GLU A 43 -9.07 -3.37 -14.14
CA GLU A 43 -9.21 -4.51 -15.04
C GLU A 43 -8.53 -5.77 -14.51
N LYS A 44 -7.48 -5.62 -13.69
CA LYS A 44 -6.66 -6.76 -13.23
C LYS A 44 -6.92 -7.18 -11.79
N THR A 45 -7.39 -6.27 -10.94
CA THR A 45 -7.53 -6.57 -9.52
C THR A 45 -8.73 -7.49 -9.29
N GLN A 46 -8.46 -8.67 -8.74
CA GLN A 46 -9.50 -9.60 -8.34
C GLN A 46 -9.83 -9.41 -6.87
N PHE A 47 -11.09 -9.09 -6.59
CA PHE A 47 -11.61 -9.05 -5.23
C PHE A 47 -12.23 -10.39 -4.85
N SER A 48 -12.04 -10.78 -3.61
CA SER A 48 -12.65 -11.98 -3.02
C SER A 48 -14.15 -11.76 -2.82
N ASN A 49 -14.51 -10.55 -2.39
CA ASN A 49 -15.88 -10.12 -2.12
C ASN A 49 -16.48 -9.39 -3.34
N PRO A 50 -17.52 -9.95 -3.99
CA PRO A 50 -18.13 -9.30 -5.16
C PRO A 50 -18.82 -7.97 -4.83
N ALA A 51 -19.22 -7.75 -3.56
CA ALA A 51 -19.77 -6.47 -3.14
C ALA A 51 -18.69 -5.38 -3.18
N VAL A 52 -17.49 -5.68 -2.68
CA VAL A 52 -16.35 -4.76 -2.72
C VAL A 52 -15.97 -4.48 -4.18
N ALA A 53 -15.94 -5.50 -5.04
CA ALA A 53 -15.66 -5.34 -6.46
C ALA A 53 -16.56 -4.31 -7.15
N MET A 54 -17.87 -4.40 -6.91
CA MET A 54 -18.84 -3.48 -7.50
C MET A 54 -18.69 -2.08 -6.90
N LEU A 55 -18.53 -1.97 -5.58
CA LEU A 55 -18.35 -0.68 -4.90
C LEU A 55 -17.12 0.07 -5.42
N MET A 56 -16.01 -0.63 -5.66
CA MET A 56 -14.79 -0.01 -6.21
C MET A 56 -14.95 0.50 -7.64
N GLN A 57 -16.00 0.12 -8.37
CA GLN A 57 -16.32 0.71 -9.68
C GLN A 57 -17.09 2.03 -9.56
N LYS A 58 -17.69 2.32 -8.40
CA LYS A 58 -18.53 3.51 -8.18
C LYS A 58 -17.73 4.62 -7.53
N GLU A 59 -17.64 5.77 -8.19
CA GLU A 59 -16.88 6.92 -7.69
C GLU A 59 -17.41 7.47 -6.35
N THR A 60 -18.73 7.39 -6.14
CA THR A 60 -19.35 7.77 -4.87
C THR A 60 -18.84 6.92 -3.70
N ALA A 61 -18.66 5.62 -3.91
CA ALA A 61 -18.16 4.72 -2.88
C ALA A 61 -16.69 4.99 -2.58
N LYS A 62 -15.87 5.24 -3.61
CA LYS A 62 -14.47 5.62 -3.43
C LYS A 62 -14.32 6.91 -2.62
N SER A 63 -15.10 7.93 -2.96
CA SER A 63 -15.11 9.22 -2.24
C SER A 63 -15.54 9.04 -0.77
N SER A 64 -16.56 8.22 -0.52
CA SER A 64 -17.01 7.94 0.85
C SER A 64 -15.95 7.22 1.70
N ILE A 65 -15.23 6.25 1.14
CA ILE A 65 -14.10 5.62 1.85
C ILE A 65 -13.03 6.67 2.13
N GLY A 66 -12.67 7.49 1.14
CA GLY A 66 -11.65 8.52 1.32
C GLY A 66 -11.96 9.48 2.46
N GLU A 67 -13.19 9.99 2.51
CA GLU A 67 -13.64 10.88 3.59
C GLU A 67 -13.63 10.17 4.95
N MET A 68 -14.04 8.90 5.00
CA MET A 68 -14.01 8.09 6.22
C MET A 68 -12.58 7.86 6.71
N VAL A 69 -11.64 7.59 5.81
CA VAL A 69 -10.22 7.42 6.12
C VAL A 69 -9.67 8.72 6.68
N SER A 70 -9.86 9.86 6.00
CA SER A 70 -9.35 11.16 6.49
C SER A 70 -9.83 11.47 7.92
N LYS A 71 -11.14 11.34 8.18
CA LYS A 71 -11.69 11.56 9.54
C LYS A 71 -11.09 10.61 10.57
N THR A 72 -10.92 9.35 10.21
CA THR A 72 -10.39 8.33 11.14
C THR A 72 -8.91 8.56 11.42
N ILE A 73 -8.13 9.03 10.46
CA ILE A 73 -6.72 9.36 10.64
C ILE A 73 -6.56 10.52 11.62
N ASP A 74 -7.40 11.55 11.54
CA ASP A 74 -7.40 12.66 12.50
C ASP A 74 -7.71 12.18 13.94
N ASP A 75 -8.67 11.26 14.07
CA ASP A 75 -8.99 10.63 15.35
C ASP A 75 -7.84 9.75 15.89
N LEU A 76 -7.14 9.03 15.00
CA LEU A 76 -6.00 8.18 15.36
C LEU A 76 -4.80 9.00 15.83
N ARG A 77 -4.52 10.15 15.20
CA ARG A 77 -3.49 11.09 15.66
C ARG A 77 -3.75 11.58 17.08
N THR A 78 -5.01 11.82 17.42
CA THR A 78 -5.41 12.27 18.75
C THR A 78 -5.37 11.15 19.79
N SER A 79 -5.84 9.95 19.43
CA SER A 79 -5.98 8.81 20.35
C SER A 79 -4.73 7.96 20.53
N GLN A 80 -3.68 8.15 19.71
CA GLN A 80 -2.43 7.35 19.72
C GLN A 80 -2.67 5.85 19.52
N ASN A 81 -3.81 5.48 18.91
CA ASN A 81 -4.11 4.11 18.53
C ASN A 81 -3.42 3.74 17.22
N ARG A 82 -3.03 2.46 17.08
CA ARG A 82 -2.35 1.96 15.87
C ARG A 82 -3.27 1.78 14.67
N TYR A 83 -4.54 1.48 14.91
CA TYR A 83 -5.54 1.24 13.86
C TYR A 83 -6.94 1.56 14.41
N SER A 84 -7.92 1.66 13.51
CA SER A 84 -9.33 1.79 13.86
C SER A 84 -10.18 0.81 13.07
N LEU A 85 -11.20 0.25 13.72
CA LEU A 85 -12.24 -0.55 13.08
C LEU A 85 -13.55 0.21 13.18
N ARG A 86 -14.17 0.55 12.04
CA ARG A 86 -15.40 1.37 11.99
C ARG A 86 -16.42 0.77 11.03
N LYS A 87 -17.70 1.04 11.29
CA LYS A 87 -18.77 0.74 10.34
C LYS A 87 -18.68 1.71 9.17
N TRP A 88 -18.81 1.20 7.95
CA TRP A 88 -18.95 2.05 6.77
C TRP A 88 -20.41 2.40 6.51
N ASP A 89 -20.83 3.59 6.94
CA ASP A 89 -22.24 4.02 6.94
C ASP A 89 -22.94 3.97 5.57
N MET A 90 -22.19 4.12 4.49
CA MET A 90 -22.74 4.08 3.13
C MET A 90 -23.19 2.69 2.70
N VAL A 91 -22.52 1.64 3.20
CA VAL A 91 -22.72 0.26 2.75
C VAL A 91 -23.23 -0.65 3.86
N GLY A 92 -22.73 -0.49 5.08
CA GLY A 92 -23.21 -1.14 6.29
C GLY A 92 -22.26 -2.17 6.90
N PHE A 93 -21.24 -2.65 6.17
CA PHE A 93 -20.20 -3.54 6.71
C PHE A 93 -19.06 -2.77 7.37
N ASP A 94 -18.23 -3.46 8.15
CA ASP A 94 -17.12 -2.86 8.87
C ASP A 94 -15.85 -2.76 8.00
N VAL A 95 -15.04 -1.75 8.31
CA VAL A 95 -13.82 -1.37 7.62
C VAL A 95 -12.72 -1.18 8.66
N GLY A 96 -11.55 -1.75 8.38
CA GLY A 96 -10.33 -1.54 9.15
C GLY A 96 -9.42 -0.53 8.48
N ILE A 97 -8.93 0.42 9.26
CA ILE A 97 -8.12 1.55 8.83
C ILE A 97 -6.77 1.46 9.55
N PHE A 98 -5.72 1.19 8.77
CA PHE A 98 -4.36 0.97 9.26
C PHE A 98 -3.42 2.01 8.61
N PRO A 99 -3.02 3.07 9.33
CA PRO A 99 -2.17 4.13 8.80
C PRO A 99 -0.77 3.64 8.43
N ILE A 100 -0.25 4.15 7.32
CA ILE A 100 1.13 3.97 6.87
C ILE A 100 1.90 5.24 7.24
N LEU A 101 2.76 5.11 8.25
CA LEU A 101 3.61 6.20 8.74
C LEU A 101 5.07 5.91 8.38
N ILE A 102 5.72 6.84 7.67
CA ILE A 102 7.14 6.75 7.33
C ILE A 102 7.85 7.91 8.01
N GLN A 103 8.81 7.62 8.89
CA GLN A 103 9.51 8.66 9.67
C GLN A 103 8.56 9.63 10.39
N ASN A 104 7.43 9.12 10.87
CA ASN A 104 6.35 9.88 11.53
C ASN A 104 5.49 10.76 10.60
N ASP A 105 5.75 10.75 9.29
CA ASP A 105 4.90 11.37 8.28
C ASP A 105 3.86 10.37 7.77
N PHE A 106 2.62 10.82 7.68
CA PHE A 106 1.53 10.01 7.15
C PHE A 106 1.56 10.05 5.63
N VAL A 107 1.71 8.88 5.02
CA VAL A 107 1.83 8.78 3.57
C VAL A 107 0.61 8.12 2.92
N GLY A 108 -0.14 7.34 3.67
CA GLY A 108 -1.38 6.74 3.21
C GLY A 108 -1.91 5.69 4.18
N THR A 109 -2.86 4.88 3.74
CA THR A 109 -3.57 3.94 4.61
C THR A 109 -3.81 2.60 3.92
N VAL A 110 -3.67 1.52 4.67
CA VAL A 110 -4.19 0.19 4.31
C VAL A 110 -5.62 0.09 4.82
N VAL A 111 -6.56 -0.13 3.91
CA VAL A 111 -7.99 -0.21 4.22
C VAL A 111 -8.47 -1.62 3.95
N ALA A 112 -8.91 -2.32 4.99
CA ALA A 112 -9.46 -3.66 4.90
C ALA A 112 -10.99 -3.60 4.96
N THR A 113 -11.68 -4.25 4.03
CA THR A 113 -13.14 -4.10 3.84
C THR A 113 -13.83 -5.44 3.67
N GLY A 114 -15.10 -5.53 4.11
CA GLY A 114 -15.97 -6.68 3.83
C GLY A 114 -16.09 -7.69 4.95
N PHE A 115 -16.15 -7.24 6.21
CA PHE A 115 -16.37 -8.09 7.38
C PHE A 115 -17.36 -7.47 8.37
N PHE A 116 -17.76 -8.26 9.37
CA PHE A 116 -18.49 -7.77 10.55
C PHE A 116 -17.70 -8.01 11.83
N ARG A 117 -17.66 -7.00 12.70
CA ARG A 117 -17.04 -7.06 14.03
C ARG A 117 -17.97 -7.68 15.08
N GLU A 118 -19.28 -7.55 14.92
CA GLU A 118 -20.28 -7.99 15.91
C GLU A 118 -21.15 -9.13 15.36
N GLN A 119 -21.40 -10.15 16.19
CA GLN A 119 -22.27 -11.27 15.82
C GLN A 119 -23.74 -10.87 15.62
N THR A 120 -24.16 -9.71 16.11
CA THR A 120 -25.54 -9.21 16.00
C THR A 120 -25.79 -8.45 14.70
N ALA A 121 -25.51 -9.06 13.54
CA ALA A 121 -25.67 -8.40 12.24
C ALA A 121 -27.01 -8.65 11.54
N ALA A 122 -27.98 -9.36 12.15
CA ALA A 122 -29.31 -9.57 11.57
C ALA A 122 -29.96 -8.26 11.02
N PRO A 123 -29.98 -7.13 11.76
CA PRO A 123 -30.48 -5.87 11.20
C PRO A 123 -29.53 -5.23 10.17
N ARG A 124 -28.22 -5.49 10.25
CA ARG A 124 -27.21 -4.94 9.32
C ARG A 124 -27.23 -5.64 7.96
N LEU A 125 -27.61 -6.92 7.91
CA LEU A 125 -27.73 -7.67 6.65
C LEU A 125 -28.83 -7.09 5.76
N GLU A 126 -29.97 -6.72 6.33
CA GLU A 126 -31.05 -6.03 5.60
C GLU A 126 -30.60 -4.65 5.12
N GLU A 127 -29.90 -3.89 5.98
CA GLU A 127 -29.33 -2.60 5.60
C GLU A 127 -28.38 -2.75 4.40
N ILE A 128 -27.45 -3.71 4.43
CA ILE A 128 -26.52 -3.95 3.31
C ILE A 128 -27.27 -4.37 2.06
N ARG A 129 -28.30 -5.21 2.17
CA ARG A 129 -29.13 -5.61 1.02
C ARG A 129 -29.74 -4.38 0.35
N GLU A 130 -30.35 -3.49 1.12
CA GLU A 130 -30.95 -2.26 0.62
C GLU A 130 -29.91 -1.31 -0.01
N ARG A 131 -28.77 -1.12 0.66
CA ARG A 131 -27.67 -0.26 0.15
C ARG A 131 -27.07 -0.81 -1.14
N LEU A 132 -26.77 -2.11 -1.21
CA LEU A 132 -26.23 -2.74 -2.42
C LEU A 132 -27.23 -2.73 -3.57
N ALA A 133 -28.52 -2.89 -3.30
CA ALA A 133 -29.58 -2.72 -4.30
C ALA A 133 -29.60 -1.29 -4.84
N ALA A 134 -29.43 -0.27 -3.99
CA ALA A 134 -29.34 1.13 -4.41
C ALA A 134 -28.14 1.42 -5.33
N PHE A 135 -27.05 0.64 -5.23
CA PHE A 135 -25.92 0.73 -6.17
C PHE A 135 -26.14 -0.03 -7.48
N GLY A 136 -27.28 -0.69 -7.64
CA GLY A 136 -27.69 -1.39 -8.87
C GLY A 136 -27.29 -2.86 -8.94
N MET A 137 -26.99 -3.52 -7.81
CA MET A 137 -26.73 -4.96 -7.80
C MET A 137 -28.02 -5.77 -7.93
N SER A 138 -27.98 -6.89 -8.67
CA SER A 138 -29.09 -7.82 -8.74
C SER A 138 -29.26 -8.57 -7.41
N ALA A 139 -30.50 -8.93 -7.07
CA ALA A 139 -30.81 -9.68 -5.85
C ALA A 139 -29.99 -10.99 -5.72
N ASP A 140 -29.84 -11.75 -6.81
CA ASP A 140 -29.01 -12.97 -6.84
C ASP A 140 -27.53 -12.70 -6.51
N THR A 141 -26.97 -11.59 -7.01
CA THR A 141 -25.59 -11.22 -6.67
C THR A 141 -25.47 -10.76 -5.22
N ILE A 142 -26.48 -10.05 -4.71
CA ILE A 142 -26.51 -9.59 -3.32
C ILE A 142 -26.53 -10.77 -2.36
N ASP A 143 -27.40 -11.76 -2.57
CA ASP A 143 -27.47 -12.93 -1.70
C ASP A 143 -26.18 -13.76 -1.74
N LYS A 144 -25.56 -13.88 -2.91
CA LYS A 144 -24.20 -14.47 -3.04
C LYS A 144 -23.16 -13.70 -2.23
N CYS A 145 -23.20 -12.36 -2.23
CA CYS A 145 -22.26 -11.55 -1.44
C CYS A 145 -22.49 -11.72 0.06
N LEU A 146 -23.75 -11.64 0.49
CA LEU A 146 -24.13 -11.80 1.90
C LEU A 146 -23.72 -13.16 2.45
N SER A 147 -23.83 -14.23 1.64
CA SER A 147 -23.39 -15.58 2.04
C SER A 147 -21.88 -15.72 2.26
N LYS A 148 -21.08 -14.83 1.65
CA LYS A 148 -19.61 -14.84 1.75
C LYS A 148 -19.06 -13.88 2.81
N LEU A 149 -19.89 -12.98 3.35
CA LEU A 149 -19.48 -12.11 4.44
C LEU A 149 -19.24 -12.94 5.71
N LYS A 150 -18.10 -12.72 6.35
CA LYS A 150 -17.73 -13.40 7.58
C LYS A 150 -17.78 -12.45 8.78
N TYR A 151 -18.08 -13.06 9.93
CA TYR A 151 -17.94 -12.44 11.22
C TYR A 151 -16.52 -12.67 11.72
N LEU A 152 -15.86 -11.61 12.18
CA LEU A 152 -14.60 -11.73 12.89
C LEU A 152 -14.90 -12.00 14.36
N GLU A 153 -14.66 -13.24 14.79
CA GLU A 153 -14.63 -13.57 16.20
C GLU A 153 -13.47 -12.84 16.90
N GLU A 154 -13.53 -12.70 18.22
CA GLU A 154 -12.55 -11.90 18.96
C GLU A 154 -11.10 -12.41 18.80
N GLN A 155 -10.92 -13.74 18.72
CA GLN A 155 -9.62 -14.36 18.48
C GLN A 155 -9.14 -14.12 17.05
N ASP A 156 -10.01 -14.29 16.06
CA ASP A 156 -9.71 -14.03 14.65
C ASP A 156 -9.43 -12.55 14.38
N ARG A 157 -10.09 -11.66 15.10
CA ARG A 157 -9.90 -10.21 14.99
C ARG A 157 -8.46 -9.80 15.30
N LEU A 158 -7.83 -10.41 16.32
CA LEU A 158 -6.43 -10.11 16.65
C LEU A 158 -5.50 -10.51 15.50
N HIS A 159 -5.61 -11.75 15.03
CA HIS A 159 -4.82 -12.25 13.89
C HIS A 159 -5.05 -11.43 12.62
N PHE A 160 -6.31 -11.07 12.35
CA PHE A 160 -6.67 -10.21 11.22
C PHE A 160 -5.99 -8.83 11.31
N CYS A 161 -6.04 -8.18 12.48
CA CYS A 161 -5.40 -6.89 12.68
C CYS A 161 -3.87 -6.99 12.52
N GLU A 162 -3.24 -8.05 13.04
CA GLU A 162 -1.81 -8.29 12.88
C GLU A 162 -1.43 -8.46 11.41
N VAL A 163 -2.20 -9.24 10.63
CA VAL A 163 -1.95 -9.43 9.20
C VAL A 163 -2.10 -8.11 8.43
N CYS A 164 -3.11 -7.29 8.76
CA CYS A 164 -3.27 -5.96 8.15
C CYS A 164 -2.14 -4.99 8.53
N GLU A 165 -1.68 -5.03 9.77
CA GLU A 165 -0.54 -4.24 10.24
C GLU A 165 0.76 -4.67 9.54
N LEU A 166 0.95 -5.98 9.32
CA LEU A 166 2.08 -6.50 8.54
C LEU A 166 2.08 -5.99 7.10
N VAL A 167 0.91 -5.87 6.46
CA VAL A 167 0.81 -5.26 5.12
C VAL A 167 1.31 -3.81 5.15
N ALA A 168 0.92 -3.02 6.16
CA ALA A 168 1.38 -1.65 6.30
C ALA A 168 2.89 -1.57 6.56
N GLN A 169 3.43 -2.43 7.43
CA GLN A 169 4.85 -2.48 7.76
C GLN A 169 5.72 -2.88 6.56
N GLU A 170 5.26 -3.81 5.73
CA GLU A 170 5.96 -4.22 4.51
C GLU A 170 6.10 -3.05 3.53
N ILE A 171 5.05 -2.23 3.39
CA ILE A 171 5.08 -1.02 2.55
C ILE A 171 6.12 -0.02 3.06
N VAL A 172 6.17 0.21 4.38
CA VAL A 172 7.17 1.10 4.99
C VAL A 172 8.58 0.57 4.75
N THR A 173 8.80 -0.72 4.96
CA THR A 173 10.11 -1.37 4.82
C THR A 173 10.62 -1.26 3.38
N LEU A 174 9.77 -1.56 2.40
CA LEU A 174 10.10 -1.43 0.99
C LEU A 174 10.48 0.01 0.63
N HIS A 175 9.70 1.00 1.10
CA HIS A 175 9.98 2.39 0.79
C HIS A 175 11.35 2.82 1.33
N LEU A 176 11.71 2.38 2.53
CA LEU A 176 13.03 2.64 3.12
C LEU A 176 14.14 1.95 2.33
N GLU A 177 13.92 0.71 1.87
CA GLU A 177 14.89 0.00 1.03
C GLU A 177 15.10 0.69 -0.32
N ILE A 178 14.03 1.10 -1.00
CA ILE A 178 14.11 1.83 -2.28
C ILE A 178 14.90 3.12 -2.08
N THR A 179 14.56 3.90 -1.06
CA THR A 179 15.24 5.16 -0.74
C THR A 179 16.73 4.93 -0.49
N SER A 180 17.08 3.93 0.33
CA SER A 180 18.49 3.59 0.61
C SER A 180 19.26 3.17 -0.65
N ARG A 181 18.64 2.39 -1.56
CA ARG A 181 19.26 1.99 -2.82
C ARG A 181 19.46 3.19 -3.75
N GLU A 182 18.48 4.08 -3.86
CA GLU A 182 18.58 5.30 -4.66
C GLU A 182 19.68 6.22 -4.16
N ASP A 183 19.81 6.39 -2.86
CA ASP A 183 20.85 7.23 -2.26
C ASP A 183 22.24 6.65 -2.51
N ARG A 184 22.39 5.31 -2.38
CA ARG A 184 23.64 4.63 -2.74
C ARG A 184 23.99 4.80 -4.23
N ILE A 185 23.00 4.75 -5.13
CA ILE A 185 23.20 5.00 -6.57
C ILE A 185 23.63 6.45 -6.81
N LYS A 186 23.01 7.42 -6.15
CA LYS A 186 23.39 8.85 -6.25
C LYS A 186 24.81 9.08 -5.77
N GLU A 187 25.21 8.47 -4.65
CA GLU A 187 26.59 8.55 -4.13
C GLU A 187 27.59 7.96 -5.12
N LEU A 188 27.34 6.76 -5.64
CA LEU A 188 28.17 6.13 -6.67
C LEU A 188 28.27 6.99 -7.94
N ASN A 189 27.16 7.59 -8.38
CA ASN A 189 27.15 8.50 -9.52
C ASN A 189 27.94 9.79 -9.25
N LYS A 190 27.91 10.33 -8.03
CA LYS A 190 28.71 11.48 -7.62
C LYS A 190 30.20 11.14 -7.61
N GLU A 191 30.56 9.95 -7.12
CA GLU A 191 31.93 9.46 -7.18
C GLU A 191 32.42 9.22 -8.61
N LEU A 192 31.59 8.66 -9.48
CA LEU A 192 31.90 8.50 -10.91
C LEU A 192 32.02 9.87 -11.59
N GLY A 193 31.10 10.80 -11.32
CA GLY A 193 31.13 12.17 -11.84
C GLY A 193 32.38 12.95 -11.41
N ASN A 194 32.88 12.72 -10.19
CA ASN A 194 34.15 13.26 -9.72
C ASN A 194 35.37 12.55 -10.33
N ARG A 195 35.26 11.25 -10.67
CA ARG A 195 36.31 10.52 -11.42
C ARG A 195 36.37 10.91 -12.91
N PHE A 196 35.34 11.55 -13.47
CA PHE A 196 35.23 11.89 -14.90
C PHE A 196 35.92 13.20 -15.37
N LYS A 197 36.95 13.72 -14.70
CA LYS A 197 37.65 14.93 -15.19
C LYS A 197 39.18 14.88 -15.13
N TYR A 198 39.78 13.85 -15.70
CA TYR A 198 41.08 14.03 -16.36
C TYR A 198 40.94 14.10 -17.89
N ASP A 199 40.06 13.27 -18.47
CA ASP A 199 39.73 13.32 -19.92
C ASP A 199 39.05 14.61 -20.38
N ASN A 200 38.39 15.34 -19.46
CA ASN A 200 37.82 16.66 -19.76
C ASN A 200 38.79 17.82 -19.49
N MET A 201 39.87 17.60 -18.74
CA MET A 201 40.93 18.61 -18.52
C MET A 201 42.02 18.53 -19.59
N ILE A 202 42.23 17.34 -20.14
CA ILE A 202 43.16 17.08 -21.22
C ILE A 202 42.35 17.09 -22.50
N GLY A 203 42.59 18.06 -23.37
CA GLY A 203 41.94 18.11 -24.69
C GLY A 203 42.27 16.87 -25.56
N LYS A 204 42.14 16.98 -26.88
CA LYS A 204 42.33 15.86 -27.83
C LYS A 204 43.76 15.25 -27.90
N SER A 205 44.66 15.60 -26.99
CA SER A 205 46.06 15.17 -26.99
C SER A 205 46.19 13.74 -26.46
N LYS A 206 46.33 12.78 -27.39
CA LYS A 206 46.52 11.34 -27.10
C LYS A 206 47.69 11.02 -26.14
N PRO A 207 48.86 11.68 -26.22
CA PRO A 207 49.96 11.44 -25.29
C PRO A 207 49.61 11.78 -23.83
N MET A 208 48.87 12.88 -23.61
CA MET A 208 48.48 13.29 -22.27
C MET A 208 47.39 12.39 -21.68
N GLN A 209 46.41 11.96 -22.49
CA GLN A 209 45.41 10.98 -22.06
C GLN A 209 46.06 9.66 -21.62
N SER A 210 47.09 9.22 -22.35
CA SER A 210 47.85 8.01 -22.02
C SER A 210 48.62 8.14 -20.71
N LEU A 211 49.23 9.31 -20.46
CA LEU A 211 49.97 9.58 -19.23
C LEU A 211 49.06 9.59 -18.00
N TYR A 212 47.91 10.25 -18.07
CA TYR A 212 46.96 10.30 -16.97
C TYR A 212 46.27 8.97 -16.73
N SER A 213 45.97 8.20 -17.78
CA SER A 213 45.47 6.82 -17.63
C SER A 213 46.48 5.93 -16.90
N LEU A 214 47.78 6.13 -17.15
CA LEU A 214 48.84 5.42 -16.43
C LEU A 214 48.92 5.86 -14.95
N MET A 215 48.85 7.17 -14.69
CA MET A 215 48.84 7.71 -13.32
C MET A 215 47.64 7.22 -12.51
N ASP A 216 46.46 7.11 -13.12
CA ASP A 216 45.25 6.63 -12.43
C ASP A 216 45.38 5.14 -12.06
N LYS A 217 45.99 4.33 -12.94
CA LYS A 217 46.33 2.93 -12.64
C LYS A 217 47.36 2.78 -11.52
N ILE A 218 48.35 3.66 -11.46
CA ILE A 218 49.40 3.64 -10.43
C ILE A 218 48.83 4.11 -9.09
N LYS A 219 47.95 5.11 -9.07
CA LYS A 219 47.32 5.63 -7.84
C LYS A 219 46.53 4.57 -7.08
N THR A 220 45.91 3.62 -7.79
CA THR A 220 45.18 2.50 -7.18
C THR A 220 46.05 1.30 -6.80
N ALA A 221 47.32 1.29 -7.22
CA ALA A 221 48.25 0.27 -6.81
C ALA A 221 48.91 0.72 -5.50
N ASP A 222 48.67 -0.02 -4.41
CA ASP A 222 49.34 0.15 -3.10
C ASP A 222 50.84 -0.22 -3.14
N SER A 223 51.52 0.02 -4.27
CA SER A 223 52.97 -0.09 -4.37
C SER A 223 53.56 1.25 -3.93
N THR A 224 53.60 1.46 -2.61
CA THR A 224 54.51 2.45 -2.02
C THR A 224 55.94 2.09 -2.41
N VAL A 225 56.60 2.99 -3.14
CA VAL A 225 58.07 3.10 -3.08
C VAL A 225 58.41 3.93 -1.86
#